data_AF-A0A2V8PGP4-F1
#
_entry.id   AF-A0A2V8PGP4-F1
#
_cell.length_a   1.000
_cell.length_b   1.000
_cell.length_c   1.000
_cell.angle_alpha   90.00
_cell.angle_beta   90.00
_cell.angle_gamma   90.00
#
_symmetry.space_group_name_H-M   'P 1'
#
loop_
_entity.id
_entity.type
_entity.pdbx_description
1 polymer ?
#
loop_
_entity_poly.entity_id
_entity_poly.type
_entity_poly.pdbx_seq_one_letter_code
_entity_poly.pdbx_strand_id
1 'polypeptide(L)'
;MKRKPTDQTEREELSITSKKGRRLATNADQPRDPEDPSRRSFLGKVGGVAAVAIAAGSIPLEPLVGGRHSVAEASVVSYDSTARQAANFDYRTSTAQAEDINVGVRPDNGDARTFADFSGNYSKALVHDALGVPNRTSWLSLRNALTSGRFIDFESMIVGTPGGGPNSRENGPQVSLAFDLEGRDSHATVEPPSPSVASAQTAAEQVEHYWAALLRDVPFSDYPNNGTVVQAVLDMNRLSFLQSIANNEYPFPVTPQNLFRGQVFVGDGNVQGPYVSQFMRRSFP
;
A
#
# COMPACT_ATOMS: atom_id res chain seq x y z
N MET A 1 -40.48 15.42 38.27
CA MET A 1 -40.25 16.72 38.93
C MET A 1 -39.55 17.62 37.91
N LYS A 2 -40.23 18.69 37.47
CA LYS A 2 -39.81 19.57 36.36
C LYS A 2 -38.64 20.46 36.78
N ARG A 3 -37.66 20.71 35.90
CA ARG A 3 -36.76 21.87 35.99
C ARG A 3 -36.65 22.57 34.63
N LYS A 4 -37.09 23.83 34.60
CA LYS A 4 -36.84 24.83 33.56
C LYS A 4 -35.54 25.61 33.91
N PRO A 5 -34.93 26.31 32.94
CA PRO A 5 -33.65 27.02 33.08
C PRO A 5 -33.82 28.52 33.42
N THR A 6 -32.75 29.15 33.92
CA THR A 6 -32.64 30.59 34.22
C THR A 6 -31.18 30.96 33.89
N ASP A 7 -30.89 31.62 32.77
CA ASP A 7 -30.95 33.05 32.42
C ASP A 7 -29.62 33.79 32.67
N GLN A 8 -29.24 34.57 31.65
CA GLN A 8 -28.01 35.34 31.50
C GLN A 8 -28.21 36.77 32.02
N THR A 9 -27.22 37.33 32.72
CA THR A 9 -26.69 38.71 32.61
C THR A 9 -25.55 38.83 33.63
N GLU A 10 -24.39 39.40 33.33
CA GLU A 10 -24.14 40.85 33.29
C GLU A 10 -22.91 41.19 32.42
N ARG A 11 -22.99 42.36 31.79
CA ARG A 11 -21.92 43.07 31.08
C ARG A 11 -21.44 44.20 31.99
N GLU A 12 -20.13 44.46 32.01
CA GLU A 12 -19.59 45.77 32.42
C GLU A 12 -18.61 46.27 31.35
N GLU A 13 -18.88 47.48 30.86
CA GLU A 13 -18.08 48.30 29.95
C GLU A 13 -16.81 48.82 30.63
N LEU A 14 -15.79 49.24 29.86
CA LEU A 14 -15.01 50.45 30.17
C LEU A 14 -14.23 50.98 28.94
N SER A 15 -14.82 52.04 28.38
CA SER A 15 -14.25 53.28 27.80
C SER A 15 -13.10 53.29 26.78
N ILE A 16 -13.43 53.85 25.62
CA ILE A 16 -12.58 54.41 24.58
C ILE A 16 -12.20 55.86 24.94
N THR A 17 -10.94 56.26 24.71
CA THR A 17 -10.55 57.68 24.55
C THR A 17 -9.89 57.92 23.19
N SER A 18 -10.38 58.94 22.48
CA SER A 18 -9.99 59.40 21.15
C SER A 18 -9.51 60.85 21.20
N LYS A 19 -8.50 61.20 20.37
CA LYS A 19 -8.20 62.50 19.69
C LYS A 19 -6.71 62.51 19.30
N LYS A 20 -6.20 63.06 18.17
CA LYS A 20 -6.66 63.97 17.10
C LYS A 20 -5.51 64.06 16.06
N GLY A 21 -5.78 64.29 14.77
CA GLY A 21 -4.75 64.84 13.86
C GLY A 21 -4.89 64.43 12.39
N ARG A 22 -5.16 65.41 11.52
CA ARG A 22 -5.53 65.29 10.10
C ARG A 22 -4.39 65.83 9.23
N ARG A 23 -4.04 65.19 8.11
CA ARG A 23 -3.63 65.85 6.84
C ARG A 23 -3.54 64.83 5.69
N LEU A 24 -4.28 65.13 4.61
CA LEU A 24 -4.07 64.58 3.27
C LEU A 24 -2.87 65.29 2.62
N ALA A 25 -2.04 64.54 1.89
CA ALA A 25 -1.35 65.01 0.69
C ALA A 25 -1.03 63.83 -0.22
N THR A 26 -1.46 63.97 -1.48
CA THR A 26 -1.16 63.15 -2.65
C THR A 26 0.31 63.25 -3.05
N ASN A 27 0.92 62.14 -3.52
CA ASN A 27 1.64 62.11 -4.80
C ASN A 27 2.32 60.75 -5.08
N ALA A 28 2.19 60.38 -6.36
CA ALA A 28 3.14 59.66 -7.22
C ALA A 28 3.51 58.20 -6.91
N ASP A 29 3.06 57.39 -7.86
CA ASP A 29 3.53 56.06 -8.24
C ASP A 29 5.05 56.05 -8.51
N GLN A 30 5.78 55.21 -7.79
CA GLN A 30 7.07 54.64 -8.22
C GLN A 30 7.14 53.19 -7.73
N PRO A 31 7.69 52.25 -8.52
CA PRO A 31 7.76 50.84 -8.13
C PRO A 31 8.69 50.71 -6.93
N ARG A 32 8.20 50.12 -5.85
CA ARG A 32 9.05 49.69 -4.73
C ARG A 32 9.65 48.34 -5.11
N ASP A 33 10.95 48.32 -5.38
CA ASP A 33 11.73 47.09 -5.29
C ASP A 33 11.67 46.60 -3.82
N PRO A 34 11.44 45.30 -3.57
CA PRO A 34 11.43 44.79 -2.21
C PRO A 34 12.86 44.74 -1.64
N GLU A 35 13.14 45.57 -0.63
CA GLU A 35 14.27 45.41 0.27
C GLU A 35 14.06 44.19 1.19
N ASP A 36 14.97 43.22 1.03
CA ASP A 36 15.62 42.39 2.05
C ASP A 36 14.83 41.23 2.73
N PRO A 37 15.01 39.97 2.28
CA PRO A 37 14.78 38.79 3.10
C PRO A 37 16.09 38.40 3.83
N SER A 38 16.23 38.89 5.05
CA SER A 38 17.32 38.48 5.92
C SER A 38 17.33 36.97 6.22
N ARG A 39 18.54 36.38 6.18
CA ARG A 39 19.14 35.66 7.33
C ARG A 39 20.61 36.11 7.50
N ARG A 40 20.75 37.41 7.84
CA ARG A 40 21.95 38.13 8.31
C ARG A 40 23.03 38.43 7.28
N SER A 41 23.44 39.70 7.26
CA SER A 41 24.69 40.26 6.78
C SER A 41 25.94 39.66 7.46
N PHE A 42 26.05 38.33 7.53
CA PHE A 42 26.99 37.68 8.44
C PHE A 42 28.40 37.50 7.87
N LEU A 43 28.65 37.77 6.59
CA LEU A 43 30.03 37.83 6.08
C LEU A 43 30.19 39.00 5.11
N GLY A 44 30.11 40.20 5.67
CA GLY A 44 30.79 41.33 5.07
C GLY A 44 32.30 41.08 5.05
N LYS A 45 32.89 41.29 3.86
CA LYS A 45 34.31 41.57 3.57
C LYS A 45 35.26 40.36 3.49
N VAL A 46 36.12 40.48 2.46
CA VAL A 46 37.29 39.68 2.06
C VAL A 46 36.92 38.62 1.01
N GLY A 47 37.39 38.62 -0.24
CA GLY A 47 38.34 39.45 -0.97
C GLY A 47 38.85 38.64 -2.16
N GLY A 48 38.94 39.25 -3.35
CA GLY A 48 39.67 38.71 -4.50
C GLY A 48 38.88 37.80 -5.46
N VAL A 49 38.77 38.26 -6.71
CA VAL A 49 38.19 37.54 -7.85
C VAL A 49 39.15 36.47 -8.35
N ALA A 50 38.66 35.25 -8.59
CA ALA A 50 39.26 34.29 -9.51
C ALA A 50 38.16 33.43 -10.14
N ALA A 51 37.77 33.77 -11.37
CA ALA A 51 36.83 32.99 -12.17
C ALA A 51 37.60 31.90 -12.93
N VAL A 52 37.25 30.62 -12.72
CA VAL A 52 37.67 29.51 -13.58
C VAL A 52 36.41 28.89 -14.17
N ALA A 53 36.19 29.09 -15.47
CA ALA A 53 35.13 28.44 -16.21
C ALA A 53 35.60 27.05 -16.67
N ILE A 54 34.99 25.98 -16.14
CA ILE A 54 35.22 24.61 -16.60
C ILE A 54 34.01 24.19 -17.45
N ALA A 55 34.23 24.07 -18.76
CA ALA A 55 33.26 23.46 -19.67
C ALA A 55 33.49 21.94 -19.71
N ALA A 56 32.42 21.19 -19.41
CA ALA A 56 32.15 19.77 -19.71
C ALA A 56 33.28 18.73 -19.54
N GLY A 57 33.07 17.81 -18.59
CA GLY A 57 33.45 16.40 -18.75
C GLY A 57 34.88 16.00 -18.36
N SER A 58 35.15 15.89 -17.05
CA SER A 58 35.98 14.84 -16.42
C SER A 58 36.12 15.19 -14.94
N ILE A 59 36.05 14.19 -14.06
CA ILE A 59 36.31 14.35 -12.62
C ILE A 59 37.83 14.26 -12.43
N PRO A 60 38.55 15.32 -12.02
CA PRO A 60 39.91 15.17 -11.51
C PRO A 60 39.84 15.03 -10.00
N LEU A 61 40.07 13.81 -9.50
CA LEU A 61 40.49 13.60 -8.12
C LEU A 61 41.98 13.94 -8.03
N GLU A 62 42.33 15.07 -7.42
CA GLU A 62 43.67 15.29 -6.89
C GLU A 62 43.59 15.80 -5.45
N PRO A 63 44.18 15.07 -4.47
CA PRO A 63 44.51 15.64 -3.18
C PRO A 63 46.01 15.95 -3.15
N LEU A 64 46.42 17.22 -3.04
CA LEU A 64 47.79 17.49 -2.65
C LEU A 64 47.97 18.81 -1.88
N VAL A 65 47.91 18.64 -0.56
CA VAL A 65 48.73 19.29 0.48
C VAL A 65 48.75 20.82 0.52
N GLY A 66 48.10 21.36 1.56
CA GLY A 66 48.36 22.72 2.07
C GLY A 66 47.15 23.29 2.77
N GLY A 67 47.16 23.29 4.11
CA GLY A 67 45.97 23.51 4.93
C GLY A 67 45.22 24.81 4.68
N ARG A 68 43.89 24.69 4.53
CA ARG A 68 42.81 25.51 5.08
C ARG A 68 41.50 24.89 4.63
N HIS A 69 40.54 24.81 5.55
CA HIS A 69 39.22 24.18 5.44
C HIS A 69 38.73 23.90 4.02
N SER A 70 38.43 22.64 3.72
CA SER A 70 37.64 22.25 2.54
C SER A 70 36.24 22.83 2.68
N VAL A 71 36.06 24.09 2.32
CA VAL A 71 34.73 24.64 2.07
C VAL A 71 34.33 24.05 0.74
N ALA A 72 33.52 23.00 0.76
CA ALA A 72 32.83 22.56 -0.43
C ALA A 72 31.96 23.74 -0.89
N GLU A 73 32.42 24.49 -1.89
CA GLU A 73 31.56 25.47 -2.54
C GLU A 73 30.43 24.69 -3.21
N ALA A 74 29.20 25.05 -2.88
CA ALA A 74 28.04 24.50 -3.57
C ALA A 74 28.12 24.95 -5.03
N SER A 75 28.53 24.05 -5.93
CA SER A 75 28.51 24.32 -7.36
C SER A 75 27.06 24.49 -7.79
N VAL A 76 26.66 25.71 -8.14
CA VAL A 76 25.34 25.97 -8.71
C VAL A 76 25.37 25.49 -10.16
N VAL A 77 24.72 24.36 -10.42
CA VAL A 77 24.48 23.91 -11.80
C VAL A 77 23.45 24.85 -12.41
N SER A 78 23.86 25.67 -13.37
CA SER A 78 22.93 26.52 -14.13
C SER A 78 22.06 25.66 -15.04
N TYR A 79 20.74 25.78 -14.94
CA TYR A 79 19.80 25.16 -15.88
C TYR A 79 18.59 26.08 -16.09
N ASP A 80 17.87 25.90 -17.19
CA ASP A 80 16.63 26.63 -17.45
C ASP A 80 15.52 26.09 -16.54
N SER A 81 15.27 26.81 -15.45
CA SER A 81 14.30 26.42 -14.43
C SER A 81 12.86 26.34 -14.96
N THR A 82 12.52 27.20 -15.93
CA THR A 82 11.18 27.24 -16.55
C THR A 82 11.00 26.05 -17.47
N ALA A 83 12.00 25.76 -18.32
CA ALA A 83 11.96 24.59 -19.20
C ALA A 83 11.85 23.27 -18.40
N ARG A 84 12.60 23.15 -17.30
CA ARG A 84 12.52 21.97 -16.42
C ARG A 84 11.15 21.82 -15.76
N GLN A 85 10.55 22.92 -15.29
CA GLN A 85 9.21 22.91 -14.71
C GLN A 85 8.17 22.44 -15.74
N ALA A 86 8.20 23.00 -16.94
CA ALA A 86 7.30 22.63 -18.04
C ALA A 86 7.44 21.14 -18.40
N ALA A 87 8.67 20.67 -18.64
CA ALA A 87 8.94 19.27 -18.96
C ALA A 87 8.44 18.29 -17.86
N ASN A 88 8.58 18.65 -16.59
CA ASN A 88 8.05 17.84 -15.49
C ASN A 88 6.51 17.80 -15.47
N PHE A 89 5.84 18.91 -15.76
CA PHE A 89 4.38 18.95 -15.84
C PHE A 89 3.86 18.13 -17.03
N ASP A 90 4.48 18.29 -18.20
CA ASP A 90 4.14 17.54 -19.41
C ASP A 90 4.34 16.04 -19.21
N TYR A 91 5.47 15.65 -18.61
CA TYR A 91 5.75 14.25 -18.27
C TYR A 91 4.64 13.66 -17.40
N ARG A 92 4.33 14.28 -16.26
CA ARG A 92 3.30 13.78 -15.33
C ARG A 92 1.91 13.70 -15.97
N THR A 93 1.57 14.70 -16.78
CA THR A 93 0.30 14.72 -17.51
C THR A 93 0.24 13.57 -18.52
N SER A 94 1.29 13.38 -19.31
CA SER A 94 1.37 12.29 -20.29
C SER A 94 1.34 10.91 -19.64
N THR A 95 1.98 10.74 -18.48
CA THR A 95 1.94 9.48 -17.70
C THR A 95 0.53 9.22 -17.17
N ALA A 96 -0.15 10.23 -16.60
CA ALA A 96 -1.52 10.08 -16.13
C ALA A 96 -2.50 9.74 -17.27
N GLN A 97 -2.30 10.32 -18.47
CA GLN A 97 -3.09 9.99 -19.65
C GLN A 97 -2.84 8.57 -20.16
N ALA A 98 -1.58 8.09 -20.10
CA ALA A 98 -1.23 6.74 -20.53
C ALA A 98 -1.79 5.65 -19.60
N GLU A 99 -1.97 5.96 -18.31
CA GLU A 99 -2.56 5.07 -17.31
C GLU A 99 -4.07 5.30 -17.09
N ASP A 100 -4.74 6.09 -17.94
CA ASP A 100 -6.20 6.24 -17.93
C ASP A 100 -6.87 4.94 -18.46
N ILE A 101 -6.91 3.92 -17.60
CA ILE A 101 -7.36 2.58 -17.91
C ILE A 101 -8.64 2.28 -17.13
N ASN A 102 -9.70 1.92 -17.84
CA ASN A 102 -10.94 1.42 -17.25
C ASN A 102 -11.11 -0.07 -17.56
N VAL A 103 -10.93 -0.92 -16.55
CA VAL A 103 -11.08 -2.39 -16.68
C VAL A 103 -12.51 -2.89 -16.43
N GLY A 104 -13.44 -1.99 -16.11
CA GLY A 104 -14.84 -2.30 -15.81
C GLY A 104 -15.06 -3.01 -14.48
N VAL A 105 -16.33 -3.37 -14.21
CA VAL A 105 -16.71 -4.13 -13.02
C VAL A 105 -16.17 -5.56 -13.13
N ARG A 106 -15.47 -6.01 -12.08
CA ARG A 106 -14.89 -7.35 -12.01
C ARG A 106 -15.98 -8.38 -11.65
N PRO A 107 -16.03 -9.54 -12.33
CA PRO A 107 -16.96 -10.60 -11.95
C PRO A 107 -16.58 -11.21 -10.60
N ASP A 108 -17.57 -11.62 -9.82
CA ASP A 108 -17.36 -12.51 -8.68
C ASP A 108 -17.41 -13.99 -9.13
N ASN A 109 -17.19 -14.91 -8.19
CA ASN A 109 -17.31 -16.34 -8.44
C ASN A 109 -18.74 -16.90 -8.30
N GLY A 110 -19.72 -16.02 -8.03
CA GLY A 110 -21.12 -16.36 -7.81
C GLY A 110 -21.49 -16.85 -6.40
N ASP A 111 -20.54 -17.09 -5.49
CA ASP A 111 -20.83 -17.68 -4.18
C ASP A 111 -21.73 -16.79 -3.31
N ALA A 112 -21.57 -15.47 -3.37
CA ALA A 112 -22.40 -14.52 -2.63
C ALA A 112 -23.90 -14.60 -3.01
N ARG A 113 -24.21 -15.13 -4.20
CA ARG A 113 -25.58 -15.38 -4.66
C ARG A 113 -26.05 -16.79 -4.31
N THR A 114 -25.15 -17.78 -4.32
CA THR A 114 -25.46 -19.18 -4.04
C THR A 114 -25.66 -19.45 -2.55
N PHE A 115 -24.80 -18.90 -1.69
CA PHE A 115 -24.78 -19.14 -0.24
C PHE A 115 -25.40 -17.96 0.51
N ALA A 116 -26.71 -18.02 0.71
CA ALA A 116 -27.49 -16.91 1.29
C ALA A 116 -27.20 -16.60 2.77
N ASP A 117 -26.42 -17.45 3.44
CA ASP A 117 -25.94 -17.31 4.81
C ASP A 117 -24.55 -16.67 4.91
N PHE A 118 -23.93 -16.32 3.77
CA PHE A 118 -22.60 -15.71 3.65
C PHE A 118 -21.44 -16.60 4.14
N SER A 119 -21.67 -17.90 4.31
CA SER A 119 -20.64 -18.85 4.77
C SER A 119 -19.44 -18.95 3.82
N GLY A 120 -19.64 -18.66 2.53
CA GLY A 120 -18.57 -18.57 1.52
C GLY A 120 -17.87 -17.21 1.43
N ASN A 121 -18.13 -16.28 2.35
CA ASN A 121 -17.56 -14.94 2.33
C ASN A 121 -16.69 -14.64 3.55
N TYR A 122 -15.72 -13.75 3.39
CA TYR A 122 -14.99 -13.18 4.52
C TYR A 122 -15.96 -12.52 5.50
N SER A 123 -15.78 -12.87 6.77
CA SER A 123 -16.60 -12.35 7.87
C SER A 123 -15.85 -12.34 9.19
N LYS A 124 -14.53 -12.58 9.22
CA LYS A 124 -13.76 -12.55 10.46
C LYS A 124 -13.90 -11.18 11.13
N ALA A 125 -13.95 -11.15 12.46
CA ALA A 125 -14.23 -9.97 13.30
C ALA A 125 -15.69 -9.47 13.28
N LEU A 126 -16.55 -9.98 12.40
CA LEU A 126 -17.99 -9.75 12.44
C LEU A 126 -18.69 -10.58 13.53
N VAL A 127 -20.00 -10.41 13.66
CA VAL A 127 -20.82 -11.23 14.55
C VAL A 127 -21.12 -12.55 13.86
N HIS A 128 -20.99 -13.66 14.58
CA HIS A 128 -21.37 -15.01 14.13
C HIS A 128 -22.30 -15.69 15.14
N ASP A 129 -22.98 -16.73 14.70
CA ASP A 129 -23.69 -17.64 15.60
C ASP A 129 -22.73 -18.66 16.25
N ALA A 130 -23.28 -19.60 17.03
CA ALA A 130 -22.51 -20.61 17.74
C ALA A 130 -21.80 -21.63 16.83
N LEU A 131 -22.21 -21.73 15.56
CA LEU A 131 -21.58 -22.59 14.55
C LEU A 131 -20.56 -21.83 13.70
N GLY A 132 -20.41 -20.52 13.91
CA GLY A 132 -19.54 -19.67 13.11
C GLY A 132 -20.19 -19.16 11.83
N VAL A 133 -21.52 -19.28 11.67
CA VAL A 133 -22.22 -18.73 10.50
C VAL A 133 -22.35 -17.21 10.67
N PRO A 134 -22.03 -16.40 9.64
CA PRO A 134 -22.10 -14.94 9.74
C PRO A 134 -23.51 -14.41 10.04
N ASN A 135 -23.59 -13.47 10.97
CA ASN A 135 -24.82 -12.72 11.17
C ASN A 135 -25.09 -11.80 9.98
N ARG A 136 -26.27 -11.95 9.36
CA ARG A 136 -26.69 -11.17 8.18
C ARG A 136 -26.55 -9.66 8.36
N THR A 137 -27.00 -9.10 9.48
CA THR A 137 -26.97 -7.65 9.71
C THR A 137 -25.54 -7.14 9.79
N SER A 138 -24.68 -7.87 10.50
CA SER A 138 -23.27 -7.53 10.64
C SER A 138 -22.53 -7.62 9.31
N TRP A 139 -22.76 -8.68 8.52
CA TRP A 139 -22.18 -8.80 7.18
C TRP A 139 -22.65 -7.70 6.22
N LEU A 140 -23.93 -7.36 6.23
CA LEU A 140 -24.46 -6.26 5.41
C LEU A 140 -23.89 -4.89 5.80
N SER A 141 -23.50 -4.69 7.07
CA SER A 141 -22.83 -3.45 7.50
C SER A 141 -21.43 -3.31 6.87
N LEU A 142 -20.64 -4.40 6.81
CA LEU A 142 -19.35 -4.43 6.10
C LEU A 142 -19.54 -4.14 4.62
N ARG A 143 -20.50 -4.83 3.97
CA ARG A 143 -20.79 -4.59 2.55
C ARG A 143 -21.18 -3.13 2.28
N ASN A 144 -21.99 -2.54 3.15
CA ASN A 144 -22.37 -1.13 3.02
C ASN A 144 -21.16 -0.18 3.16
N ALA A 145 -20.27 -0.43 4.11
CA ALA A 145 -19.05 0.34 4.29
C ALA A 145 -18.16 0.30 3.04
N LEU A 146 -17.89 -0.90 2.51
CA LEU A 146 -17.13 -1.10 1.28
C LEU A 146 -17.79 -0.43 0.05
N THR A 147 -19.11 -0.50 -0.06
CA THR A 147 -19.84 0.07 -1.21
C THR A 147 -19.89 1.60 -1.17
N SER A 148 -20.07 2.17 0.02
CA SER A 148 -20.23 3.62 0.19
C SER A 148 -18.90 4.36 0.15
N GLY A 149 -17.81 3.72 0.58
CA GLY A 149 -16.50 4.33 0.74
C GLY A 149 -16.45 5.47 1.78
N ARG A 150 -17.51 5.68 2.57
CA ARG A 150 -17.55 6.77 3.55
C ARG A 150 -16.98 6.28 4.87
N PHE A 151 -16.07 7.07 5.44
CA PHE A 151 -15.46 6.79 6.75
C PHE A 151 -16.49 6.45 7.84
N ILE A 152 -17.62 7.17 7.88
CA ILE A 152 -18.66 6.94 8.89
C ILE A 152 -19.32 5.55 8.80
N ASP A 153 -19.42 4.97 7.60
CA ASP A 153 -19.99 3.63 7.43
C ASP A 153 -19.01 2.55 7.90
N PHE A 154 -17.70 2.77 7.77
CA PHE A 154 -16.67 1.90 8.36
C PHE A 154 -16.69 1.95 9.90
N GLU A 155 -16.81 3.16 10.48
CA GLU A 155 -16.94 3.32 11.94
C GLU A 155 -18.25 2.73 12.50
N SER A 156 -19.28 2.60 11.64
CA SER A 156 -20.59 2.06 12.01
C SER A 156 -20.71 0.55 11.77
N MET A 157 -19.62 -0.13 11.37
CA MET A 157 -19.63 -1.57 11.18
C MET A 157 -19.94 -2.32 12.48
N ILE A 158 -20.78 -3.35 12.37
CA ILE A 158 -21.14 -4.19 13.51
C ILE A 158 -20.10 -5.29 13.63
N VAL A 159 -19.32 -5.29 14.71
CA VAL A 159 -18.27 -6.28 15.00
C VAL A 159 -18.66 -7.26 16.10
N GLY A 160 -18.07 -8.46 16.08
CA GLY A 160 -18.32 -9.54 17.03
C GLY A 160 -17.81 -9.27 18.44
N THR A 161 -16.88 -8.32 18.62
CA THR A 161 -16.34 -7.95 19.93
C THR A 161 -16.48 -6.44 20.16
N PRO A 162 -17.67 -5.95 20.52
CA PRO A 162 -17.87 -4.54 20.88
C PRO A 162 -16.95 -4.15 22.04
N GLY A 163 -16.15 -3.09 21.88
CA GLY A 163 -15.11 -2.69 22.84
C GLY A 163 -13.69 -3.12 22.46
N GLY A 164 -13.55 -3.99 21.46
CA GLY A 164 -12.28 -4.39 20.87
C GLY A 164 -11.53 -5.46 21.66
N GLY A 165 -10.43 -5.92 21.07
CA GLY A 165 -9.56 -6.99 21.56
C GLY A 165 -8.47 -7.31 20.52
N PRO A 166 -7.49 -8.15 20.85
CA PRO A 166 -6.52 -8.63 19.88
C PRO A 166 -7.26 -9.32 18.72
N ASN A 167 -7.03 -8.87 17.48
CA ASN A 167 -7.67 -9.39 16.26
C ASN A 167 -9.19 -9.13 16.12
N SER A 168 -9.76 -8.17 16.86
CA SER A 168 -11.19 -7.81 16.76
C SER A 168 -11.48 -6.67 15.78
N ARG A 169 -10.46 -6.14 15.09
CA ARG A 169 -10.59 -5.02 14.15
C ARG A 169 -10.41 -5.53 12.73
N GLU A 170 -11.16 -4.92 11.80
CA GLU A 170 -10.87 -5.07 10.38
C GLU A 170 -9.55 -4.39 10.04
N ASN A 171 -8.73 -5.07 9.25
CA ASN A 171 -7.42 -4.55 8.89
C ASN A 171 -7.50 -3.75 7.59
N GLY A 172 -7.67 -2.44 7.72
CA GLY A 172 -7.61 -1.51 6.59
C GLY A 172 -8.67 -1.74 5.50
N PRO A 173 -9.97 -1.90 5.80
CA PRO A 173 -10.98 -2.12 4.77
C PRO A 173 -11.17 -0.90 3.81
N GLN A 174 -10.50 0.22 4.10
CA GLN A 174 -10.58 1.48 3.36
C GLN A 174 -9.38 1.70 2.42
N VAL A 175 -8.34 0.86 2.50
CA VAL A 175 -7.03 1.16 1.89
C VAL A 175 -7.05 1.22 0.37
N SER A 176 -8.01 0.55 -0.28
CA SER A 176 -8.15 0.57 -1.74
C SER A 176 -8.80 1.86 -2.27
N LEU A 177 -9.39 2.70 -1.42
CA LEU A 177 -10.17 3.87 -1.86
C LEU A 177 -9.31 5.10 -2.20
N ALA A 178 -8.01 5.07 -1.92
CA ALA A 178 -7.10 6.16 -2.21
C ALA A 178 -6.62 6.10 -3.67
N PHE A 179 -6.41 7.27 -4.26
CA PHE A 179 -5.71 7.40 -5.54
C PHE A 179 -4.21 7.55 -5.28
N ASP A 180 -3.41 6.67 -5.87
CA ASP A 180 -1.96 6.80 -5.89
C ASP A 180 -1.53 7.76 -7.01
N LEU A 181 -0.55 8.62 -6.73
CA LEU A 181 -0.03 9.58 -7.72
C LEU A 181 0.96 8.95 -8.71
N GLU A 182 1.39 7.72 -8.44
CA GLU A 182 2.34 6.98 -9.25
C GLU A 182 1.91 5.51 -9.37
N GLY A 183 2.34 4.87 -10.45
CA GLY A 183 1.95 3.50 -10.74
C GLY A 183 0.52 3.40 -11.26
N ARG A 184 0.00 2.17 -11.21
CA ARG A 184 -1.34 1.85 -11.67
C ARG A 184 -2.33 1.98 -10.53
N ASP A 185 -3.48 2.58 -10.82
CA ASP A 185 -4.58 2.68 -9.85
C ASP A 185 -4.99 1.30 -9.33
N SER A 186 -5.38 1.24 -8.06
CA SER A 186 -5.75 0.00 -7.37
C SER A 186 -6.90 -0.75 -8.06
N HIS A 187 -7.81 -0.03 -8.73
CA HIS A 187 -8.95 -0.60 -9.45
C HIS A 187 -8.68 -0.84 -10.94
N ALA A 188 -7.50 -0.46 -11.45
CA ALA A 188 -7.09 -0.67 -12.84
C ALA A 188 -6.32 -1.99 -13.04
N THR A 189 -6.24 -2.85 -12.02
CA THR A 189 -5.65 -4.20 -12.11
C THR A 189 -6.72 -5.28 -12.12
N VAL A 190 -6.35 -6.47 -12.62
CA VAL A 190 -7.30 -7.55 -12.86
C VAL A 190 -6.77 -8.87 -12.31
N GLU A 191 -7.67 -9.62 -11.68
CA GLU A 191 -7.48 -10.97 -11.20
C GLU A 191 -8.68 -11.84 -11.68
N PRO A 192 -8.49 -13.15 -11.89
CA PRO A 192 -9.58 -14.09 -12.16
C PRO A 192 -10.36 -14.45 -10.88
N PRO A 193 -11.71 -14.55 -10.93
CA PRO A 193 -12.50 -14.87 -9.75
C PRO A 193 -11.99 -16.11 -9.00
N SER A 194 -11.96 -16.01 -7.66
CA SER A 194 -11.59 -17.14 -6.81
C SER A 194 -12.45 -18.37 -7.11
N PRO A 195 -11.91 -19.60 -7.01
CA PRO A 195 -12.73 -20.80 -7.14
C PRO A 195 -13.92 -20.78 -6.16
N SER A 196 -15.06 -21.35 -6.57
CA SER A 196 -16.21 -21.46 -5.68
C SER A 196 -15.88 -22.37 -4.50
N VAL A 197 -16.40 -22.07 -3.30
CA VAL A 197 -16.24 -22.93 -2.11
C VAL A 197 -16.72 -24.37 -2.31
N ALA A 198 -17.62 -24.61 -3.27
CA ALA A 198 -18.11 -25.93 -3.64
C ALA A 198 -17.32 -26.61 -4.77
N SER A 199 -16.23 -25.99 -5.24
CA SER A 199 -15.44 -26.48 -6.37
C SER A 199 -14.46 -27.58 -5.98
N ALA A 200 -14.09 -28.41 -6.96
CA ALA A 200 -13.02 -29.40 -6.80
C ALA A 200 -11.65 -28.75 -6.55
N GLN A 201 -11.44 -27.53 -7.07
CA GLN A 201 -10.20 -26.77 -6.84
C GLN A 201 -10.08 -26.35 -5.37
N THR A 202 -11.08 -25.69 -4.80
CA THR A 202 -11.07 -25.31 -3.37
C THR A 202 -10.92 -26.52 -2.46
N ALA A 203 -11.57 -27.65 -2.80
CA ALA A 203 -11.39 -28.89 -2.06
C ALA A 203 -9.92 -29.39 -2.12
N ALA A 204 -9.28 -29.32 -3.28
CA ALA A 204 -7.90 -29.73 -3.46
C ALA A 204 -6.91 -28.82 -2.71
N GLU A 205 -7.08 -27.50 -2.81
CA GLU A 205 -6.29 -26.50 -2.06
C GLU A 205 -6.44 -26.71 -0.54
N GLN A 206 -7.66 -27.03 -0.06
CA GLN A 206 -7.89 -27.30 1.35
C GLN A 206 -7.22 -28.60 1.81
N VAL A 207 -7.23 -29.65 0.97
CA VAL A 207 -6.49 -30.90 1.24
C VAL A 207 -4.98 -30.65 1.31
N GLU A 208 -4.43 -29.84 0.39
CA GLU A 208 -3.03 -29.43 0.45
C GLU A 208 -2.69 -28.73 1.77
N HIS A 209 -3.51 -27.77 2.20
CA HIS A 209 -3.31 -27.06 3.47
C HIS A 209 -3.30 -28.02 4.67
N TYR A 210 -4.18 -29.03 4.69
CA TYR A 210 -4.19 -30.05 5.75
C TYR A 210 -2.92 -30.90 5.72
N TRP A 211 -2.46 -31.33 4.55
CA TRP A 211 -1.19 -32.06 4.44
C TRP A 211 0.01 -31.20 4.85
N ALA A 212 0.05 -29.93 4.46
CA ALA A 212 1.10 -29.00 4.87
C ALA A 212 1.11 -28.79 6.39
N ALA A 213 -0.06 -28.76 7.04
CA ALA A 213 -0.16 -28.70 8.49
C ALA A 213 0.39 -29.97 9.17
N LEU A 214 0.10 -31.16 8.63
CA LEU A 214 0.59 -32.44 9.14
C LEU A 214 2.10 -32.64 8.93
N LEU A 215 2.65 -32.08 7.86
CA LEU A 215 4.06 -32.22 7.47
C LEU A 215 4.95 -31.06 7.92
N ARG A 216 4.43 -30.12 8.72
CA ARG A 216 5.12 -28.89 9.12
C ARG A 216 6.50 -29.11 9.72
N ASP A 217 6.68 -30.21 10.45
CA ASP A 217 7.93 -30.53 11.17
C ASP A 217 8.80 -31.58 10.44
N VAL A 218 8.46 -31.94 9.20
CA VAL A 218 9.27 -32.85 8.39
C VAL A 218 10.31 -32.04 7.59
N PRO A 219 11.62 -32.31 7.73
CA PRO A 219 12.63 -31.62 6.91
C PRO A 219 12.43 -31.90 5.43
N PHE A 220 12.50 -30.87 4.58
CA PHE A 220 12.38 -31.05 3.12
C PHE A 220 13.42 -32.03 2.54
N SER A 221 14.58 -32.19 3.17
CA SER A 221 15.59 -33.19 2.78
C SER A 221 15.11 -34.63 2.95
N ASP A 222 14.15 -34.85 3.85
CA ASP A 222 13.69 -36.17 4.25
C ASP A 222 12.39 -36.56 3.52
N TYR A 223 11.79 -35.64 2.77
CA TYR A 223 10.58 -35.87 1.98
C TYR A 223 10.65 -37.15 1.11
N PRO A 224 11.75 -37.42 0.38
CA PRO A 224 11.86 -38.64 -0.43
C PRO A 224 11.76 -39.95 0.36
N ASN A 225 12.07 -39.93 1.66
CA ASN A 225 12.16 -41.11 2.52
C ASN A 225 11.10 -41.14 3.63
N ASN A 226 10.18 -40.16 3.67
CA ASN A 226 9.19 -40.02 4.72
C ASN A 226 7.85 -40.68 4.33
N GLY A 227 7.37 -41.63 5.12
CA GLY A 227 6.14 -42.36 4.84
C GLY A 227 4.87 -41.50 4.82
N THR A 228 4.79 -40.45 5.65
CA THR A 228 3.66 -39.51 5.65
C THR A 228 3.67 -38.64 4.40
N VAL A 229 4.84 -38.25 3.90
CA VAL A 229 4.98 -37.54 2.62
C VAL A 229 4.50 -38.43 1.46
N VAL A 230 4.83 -39.73 1.47
CA VAL A 230 4.32 -40.68 0.47
C VAL A 230 2.80 -40.76 0.50
N GLN A 231 2.18 -40.76 1.69
CA GLN A 231 0.72 -40.72 1.83
C GLN A 231 0.12 -39.43 1.25
N ALA A 232 0.69 -38.27 1.57
CA ALA A 232 0.27 -36.98 1.03
C ALA A 232 0.34 -36.95 -0.50
N VAL A 233 1.45 -37.42 -1.07
CA VAL A 233 1.64 -37.52 -2.53
C VAL A 233 0.59 -38.41 -3.17
N LEU A 234 0.30 -39.57 -2.58
CA LEU A 234 -0.72 -40.49 -3.09
C LEU A 234 -2.12 -39.89 -3.05
N ASP A 235 -2.45 -39.15 -1.99
CA ASP A 235 -3.74 -38.50 -1.83
C ASP A 235 -3.91 -37.33 -2.80
N MET A 236 -2.91 -36.44 -2.89
CA MET A 236 -2.90 -35.32 -3.83
C MET A 236 -3.08 -35.79 -5.29
N ASN A 237 -2.42 -36.88 -5.69
CA ASN A 237 -2.54 -37.44 -7.05
C ASN A 237 -3.93 -38.04 -7.36
N ARG A 238 -4.83 -38.18 -6.38
CA ARG A 238 -6.21 -38.67 -6.56
C ARG A 238 -7.24 -37.54 -6.69
N LEU A 239 -6.84 -36.30 -6.43
CA LEU A 239 -7.75 -35.15 -6.46
C LEU A 239 -8.14 -34.83 -7.91
N SER A 240 -9.45 -34.75 -8.16
CA SER A 240 -10.00 -34.56 -9.51
C SER A 240 -9.55 -33.26 -10.17
N PHE A 241 -9.35 -32.19 -9.38
CA PHE A 241 -8.82 -30.93 -9.90
C PHE A 241 -7.38 -31.08 -10.41
N LEU A 242 -6.48 -31.72 -9.65
CA LEU A 242 -5.08 -31.92 -10.04
C LEU A 242 -4.94 -32.78 -11.30
N GLN A 243 -5.86 -33.73 -11.51
CA GLN A 243 -5.93 -34.58 -12.71
C GLN A 243 -6.58 -33.87 -13.91
N SER A 244 -7.23 -32.73 -13.69
CA SER A 244 -7.98 -32.03 -14.72
C SER A 244 -7.09 -31.13 -15.58
N ILE A 245 -7.54 -30.84 -16.80
CA ILE A 245 -6.90 -29.85 -17.68
C ILE A 245 -6.99 -28.41 -17.15
N ALA A 246 -7.80 -28.17 -16.11
CA ALA A 246 -7.93 -26.87 -15.47
C ALA A 246 -6.82 -26.60 -14.46
N ASN A 247 -6.04 -27.62 -14.07
CA ASN A 247 -4.88 -27.45 -13.22
C ASN A 247 -3.78 -26.65 -13.97
N ASN A 248 -3.56 -25.42 -13.51
CA ASN A 248 -2.56 -24.48 -14.02
C ASN A 248 -1.58 -24.03 -12.92
N GLU A 249 -1.67 -24.59 -11.71
CA GLU A 249 -0.93 -24.15 -10.52
C GLU A 249 -0.05 -25.25 -9.94
N TYR A 250 -0.43 -26.52 -10.11
CA TYR A 250 0.24 -27.67 -9.49
C TYR A 250 1.08 -28.46 -10.50
N PRO A 251 2.36 -28.75 -10.18
CA PRO A 251 3.10 -29.78 -10.89
C PRO A 251 2.39 -31.13 -10.79
N PHE A 252 2.09 -31.74 -11.93
CA PHE A 252 1.42 -33.04 -11.99
C PHE A 252 2.20 -34.03 -12.87
N PRO A 253 2.44 -35.29 -12.45
CA PRO A 253 2.03 -35.86 -11.16
C PRO A 253 2.81 -35.27 -9.98
N VAL A 254 2.18 -35.30 -8.81
CA VAL A 254 2.80 -34.89 -7.55
C VAL A 254 3.81 -35.98 -7.14
N THR A 255 4.95 -35.56 -6.61
CA THR A 255 6.08 -36.38 -6.14
C THR A 255 6.59 -35.80 -4.83
N PRO A 256 7.38 -36.56 -4.03
CA PRO A 256 8.01 -35.98 -2.84
C PRO A 256 8.87 -34.75 -3.12
N GLN A 257 9.42 -34.63 -4.33
CA GLN A 257 10.29 -33.51 -4.72
C GLN A 257 9.51 -32.22 -5.02
N ASN A 258 8.27 -32.33 -5.53
CA ASN A 258 7.45 -31.19 -5.97
C ASN A 258 6.22 -30.92 -5.07
N LEU A 259 5.98 -31.73 -4.03
CA LEU A 259 4.93 -31.48 -3.04
C LEU A 259 5.06 -30.08 -2.43
N PHE A 260 3.95 -29.34 -2.36
CA PHE A 260 3.86 -27.94 -1.88
C PHE A 260 4.63 -26.91 -2.72
N ARG A 261 4.93 -27.25 -3.99
CA ARG A 261 5.51 -26.29 -4.92
C ARG A 261 4.48 -25.92 -5.98
N GLY A 262 4.37 -24.63 -6.28
CA GLY A 262 3.62 -24.14 -7.43
C GLY A 262 4.42 -24.28 -8.73
N GLN A 263 3.72 -24.35 -9.85
CA GLN A 263 4.28 -24.26 -11.19
C GLN A 263 3.60 -23.11 -11.93
N VAL A 264 4.35 -22.04 -12.18
CA VAL A 264 3.87 -20.88 -12.95
C VAL A 264 3.86 -21.21 -14.46
N PHE A 265 4.85 -21.98 -14.91
CA PHE A 265 4.94 -22.52 -16.26
C PHE A 265 5.79 -23.79 -16.29
N VAL A 266 5.64 -24.60 -17.34
CA VAL A 266 6.37 -25.87 -17.48
C VAL A 266 7.88 -25.63 -17.47
N GLY A 267 8.57 -26.28 -16.54
CA GLY A 267 10.03 -26.17 -16.39
C GLY A 267 10.50 -24.93 -15.64
N ASP A 268 9.62 -24.22 -14.93
CA ASP A 268 10.05 -23.12 -14.05
C ASP A 268 11.04 -23.60 -12.97
N GLY A 269 11.75 -22.64 -12.37
CA GLY A 269 12.74 -22.92 -11.33
C GLY A 269 12.13 -23.40 -10.00
N ASN A 270 10.81 -23.26 -9.81
CA ASN A 270 10.16 -23.58 -8.55
C ASN A 270 10.22 -25.09 -8.26
N VAL A 271 10.18 -25.92 -9.29
CA VAL A 271 10.27 -27.39 -9.16
C VAL A 271 11.70 -27.94 -9.17
N GLN A 272 12.70 -27.08 -9.27
CA GLN A 272 14.10 -27.48 -9.43
C GLN A 272 14.91 -27.30 -8.13
N GLY A 273 15.75 -28.29 -7.81
CA GLY A 273 16.68 -28.21 -6.69
C GLY A 273 16.03 -28.20 -5.30
N PRO A 274 16.71 -27.67 -4.27
CA PRO A 274 16.19 -27.61 -2.90
C PRO A 274 14.88 -26.81 -2.80
N TYR A 275 14.07 -27.12 -1.79
CA TYR A 275 12.79 -26.42 -1.56
C TYR A 275 12.98 -24.95 -1.21
N VAL A 276 13.91 -24.67 -0.30
CA VAL A 276 14.17 -23.32 0.19
C VAL A 276 15.10 -22.58 -0.78
N SER A 277 14.64 -21.40 -1.22
CA SER A 277 15.41 -20.47 -2.06
C SER A 277 16.81 -20.21 -1.48
N GLN A 278 17.81 -20.12 -2.36
CA GLN A 278 19.18 -19.78 -1.95
C GLN A 278 19.28 -18.39 -1.32
N PHE A 279 18.41 -17.46 -1.71
CA PHE A 279 18.32 -16.14 -1.07
C PHE A 279 17.93 -16.25 0.41
N MET A 280 17.19 -17.28 0.82
CA MET A 280 16.80 -17.47 2.22
C MET A 280 17.86 -18.23 3.04
N ARG A 281 18.93 -18.73 2.40
CA ARG A 281 19.96 -19.58 3.04
C ARG A 281 21.35 -18.99 3.03
N ARG A 282 21.70 -18.18 2.03
CA ARG A 282 23.03 -17.59 1.91
C ARG A 282 23.16 -16.37 2.81
N SER A 283 24.37 -16.15 3.31
CA SER A 283 24.71 -14.93 4.03
C SER A 283 24.64 -13.72 3.08
N PHE A 284 24.16 -12.60 3.61
CA PHE A 284 24.21 -11.30 2.94
C PHE A 284 25.44 -10.54 3.44
N PRO A 285 26.13 -9.77 2.58
CA PRO A 285 27.24 -8.90 2.98
C PRO A 285 26.83 -7.85 4.02
#